data_AF-G4CLL1-F1
#
_entry.id   AF-G4CLL1-F1
#
_cell.length_a   1.000
_cell.length_b   1.000
_cell.length_c   1.000
_cell.angle_alpha   90.00
_cell.angle_beta   90.00
_cell.angle_gamma   90.00
#
_symmetry.space_group_name_H-M   'P 1'
#
loop_
_entity.id
_entity.type
_entity.pdbx_description
1 polymer ?
#
loop_
_entity_poly.entity_id
_entity_poly.type
_entity_poly.pdbx_seq_one_letter_code
_entity_poly.pdbx_strand_id
1 'polypeptide(L)' 'LNPIEKLFAKFKALLRRAGERTVGALWRRMGQLVDLFSAQECANYFRSAGYVIN' A
#
# COMPACT_ATOMS: atom_id res chain seq x y z
N LEU A 1 -13.40 -2.66 -6.12
CA LEU A 1 -11.98 -2.71 -5.71
C LEU A 1 -11.85 -3.68 -4.56
N ASN A 2 -11.10 -4.76 -4.76
CA ASN A 2 -10.72 -5.65 -3.68
C ASN A 2 -9.74 -4.94 -2.70
N PRO A 3 -9.50 -5.49 -1.50
CA PRO A 3 -8.63 -4.85 -0.50
C PRO A 3 -7.21 -4.59 -1.02
N ILE A 4 -6.68 -5.53 -1.82
CA ILE A 4 -5.33 -5.44 -2.38
C ILE A 4 -5.22 -4.29 -3.39
N GLU A 5 -6.20 -4.10 -4.26
CA GLU A 5 -6.25 -2.98 -5.21
C GLU A 5 -6.32 -1.63 -4.49
N LYS A 6 -7.06 -1.54 -3.37
CA LYS A 6 -7.11 -0.32 -2.55
C LYS A 6 -5.75 0.02 -1.96
N LEU A 7 -5.06 -0.97 -1.37
CA LEU A 7 -3.71 -0.80 -0.83
C LEU A 7 -2.71 -0.41 -1.93
N PHE A 8 -2.73 -1.13 -3.06
CA PHE A 8 -1.82 -0.88 -4.18
C PHE A 8 -2.07 0.47 -4.87
N ALA A 9 -3.28 1.03 -4.81
CA ALA A 9 -3.54 2.37 -5.34
C ALA A 9 -2.68 3.43 -4.62
N LYS A 10 -2.72 3.46 -3.28
CA LYS A 10 -1.87 4.35 -2.46
C LYS A 10 -0.39 4.01 -2.61
N PHE A 11 -0.03 2.73 -2.53
CA PHE A 11 1.36 2.29 -2.63
C PHE A 11 2.01 2.70 -3.96
N LYS A 12 1.33 2.48 -5.10
CA LYS A 12 1.81 2.92 -6.42
C LYS A 12 1.97 4.44 -6.52
N ALA A 13 1.07 5.21 -5.89
CA ALA A 13 1.19 6.66 -5.88
C ALA A 13 2.46 7.13 -5.13
N LEU A 14 2.73 6.52 -3.98
CA LEU A 14 3.94 6.80 -3.18
C LEU A 14 5.23 6.40 -3.92
N LEU A 15 5.24 5.25 -4.59
CA LEU A 15 6.39 4.81 -5.39
C LEU A 15 6.67 5.75 -6.56
N ARG A 16 5.63 6.15 -7.31
CA ARG A 16 5.78 7.11 -8.42
C ARG A 16 6.29 8.46 -7.93
N ARG A 17 5.85 8.91 -6.76
CA ARG A 17 6.35 10.13 -6.13
C ARG A 17 7.80 10.01 -5.70
N ALA A 18 8.24 8.83 -5.24
CA ALA A 18 9.63 8.60 -4.84
C ALA A 18 10.60 8.60 -6.04
N GLY A 19 10.17 8.11 -7.20
CA GLY A 19 10.91 8.31 -8.46
C GLY A 19 12.25 7.58 -8.56
N GLU A 20 12.43 6.48 -7.81
CA GLU A 20 13.66 5.68 -7.79
C GLU A 20 14.05 5.17 -9.18
N ARG A 21 15.35 5.23 -9.51
CA ARG A 21 15.87 4.92 -10.86
C ARG A 21 16.69 3.63 -10.93
N THR A 22 16.81 2.92 -9.82
CA THR A 22 17.49 1.63 -9.77
C THR A 22 16.60 0.60 -9.08
N VAL A 23 16.73 -0.66 -9.49
CA VAL A 23 15.99 -1.79 -8.89
C VAL A 23 16.30 -1.89 -7.38
N GLY A 24 17.57 -1.74 -6.99
CA GLY A 24 17.96 -1.81 -5.57
C GLY A 24 17.41 -0.66 -4.72
N ALA A 25 17.35 0.57 -5.26
CA ALA A 25 16.71 1.68 -4.55
C ALA A 25 15.19 1.51 -4.48
N LEU A 26 14.57 1.04 -5.56
CA LEU A 26 13.14 0.72 -5.60
C LEU A 26 12.76 -0.32 -4.54
N TRP A 27 13.50 -1.43 -4.42
CA TRP A 27 13.24 -2.47 -3.42
C TRP A 27 13.35 -1.93 -1.99
N ARG A 28 14.41 -1.18 -1.68
CA ARG A 28 14.56 -0.55 -0.36
C ARG A 28 13.41 0.41 -0.07
N ARG A 29 13.02 1.21 -1.07
CA ARG A 29 11.93 2.17 -0.94
C ARG A 29 10.58 1.47 -0.73
N MET A 30 10.32 0.39 -1.44
CA MET A 30 9.12 -0.44 -1.25
C MET A 30 9.01 -0.92 0.19
N GLY A 31 10.11 -1.44 0.78
CA GLY A 31 10.13 -1.85 2.19
C GLY A 31 9.74 -0.72 3.15
N GLN A 32 10.40 0.44 3.03
CA GLN A 32 10.09 1.62 3.86
C GLN A 32 8.65 2.12 3.70
N LEU A 33 8.08 2.02 2.51
CA LEU A 33 6.72 2.51 2.23
C LEU A 33 5.66 1.59 2.82
N VAL A 34 5.93 0.29 2.96
CA VAL A 34 4.98 -0.65 3.60
C VAL A 34 4.78 -0.29 5.08
N ASP A 35 5.81 0.23 5.76
CA ASP A 35 5.72 0.68 7.15
C ASP A 35 4.78 1.88 7.36
N LEU A 36 4.41 2.58 6.28
CA LEU A 36 3.46 3.71 6.34
C LEU A 36 1.99 3.27 6.40
N PHE A 37 1.71 1.97 6.26
CA PHE A 37 0.36 1.41 6.32
C PHE A 37 0.10 0.86 7.70
N SER A 38 -0.72 1.57 8.49
CA SER A 38 -1.10 1.10 9.83
C SER A 38 -2.04 -0.10 9.76
N ALA A 39 -2.05 -0.92 10.82
CA ALA A 39 -3.00 -2.04 10.95
C ALA A 39 -4.46 -1.58 10.81
N GLN A 40 -4.81 -0.40 11.36
CA GLN A 40 -6.14 0.17 11.26
C GLN A 40 -6.51 0.55 9.81
N GLU A 41 -5.57 1.14 9.07
CA GLU A 41 -5.77 1.45 7.65
C GLU A 41 -5.99 0.17 6.83
N CYS A 42 -5.17 -0.85 7.06
CA CYS A 42 -5.32 -2.16 6.42
C CYS A 42 -6.70 -2.78 6.73
N ALA A 43 -7.13 -2.77 8.00
CA ALA A 43 -8.47 -3.25 8.39
C ALA A 43 -9.60 -2.48 7.66
N ASN A 44 -9.44 -1.17 7.46
CA ASN A 44 -10.40 -0.37 6.71
C ASN A 44 -10.46 -0.76 5.21
N TYR A 45 -9.36 -1.20 4.61
CA TYR A 45 -9.38 -1.74 3.24
C TYR A 45 -10.20 -3.02 3.14
N PHE A 46 -10.05 -3.93 4.10
CA PHE A 46 -10.87 -5.16 4.14
C PHE A 46 -12.35 -4.85 4.40
N ARG A 47 -12.66 -4.01 5.39
CA ARG A 47 -14.05 -3.61 5.71
C ARG A 47 -14.72 -2.93 4.51
N SER A 48 -14.06 -1.94 3.90
CA SER A 48 -14.63 -1.20 2.76
C SER A 48 -14.73 -2.01 1.46
N ALA A 49 -14.18 -3.24 1.43
CA ALA A 49 -14.35 -4.18 0.34
C ALA A 49 -15.34 -5.31 0.66
N GLY A 50 -15.97 -5.31 1.85
CA GLY A 50 -16.94 -6.32 2.27
C GLY A 50 -16.33 -7.62 2.80
N TYR A 51 -15.04 -7.65 3.12
CA TYR A 51 -14.34 -8.85 3.61
C TYR A 51 -14.42 -9.03 5.13
N VAL A 52 -14.97 -8.04 5.84
CA VAL A 52 -15.18 -8.08 7.30
C VAL A 52 -16.57 -7.54 7.59
N ILE A 53 -17.35 -8.31 8.34
CA ILE A 53 -18.66 -7.92 8.87
C ILE A 53 -18.43 -7.41 10.30
N ASN A 54 -19.03 -6.27 10.65
CA ASN A 54 -18.98 -5.76 12.02
C ASN A 54 -19.76 -6.67 12.98
#